data_AF-A0A923MQK3-F1
#
_entry.id   AF-A0A923MQK3-F1
#
_cell.length_a   1.000
_cell.length_b   1.000
_cell.length_c   1.000
_cell.angle_alpha   90.00
_cell.angle_beta   90.00
_cell.angle_gamma   90.00
#
_symmetry.space_group_name_H-M   'P 1'
#
loop_
_entity.id
_entity.type
_entity.pdbx_description
1 polymer ?
#
loop_
_entity_poly.entity_id
_entity_poly.type
_entity_poly.pdbx_seq_one_letter_code
_entity_poly.pdbx_strand_id
1 'polypeptide(L)'
;MSQVPSHPAIEQARSKTDQVQRDLEVASAELGLTHGALERELPPDVKQGDVAWALHQNKVLERKVQQAAEELEEVTELLEQVKGDGA
;
A
#
# COMPACT_ATOMS: atom_id res chain seq x y z
N MET A 1 35.47 -1.36 -12.52
CA MET A 1 34.20 -1.72 -13.18
C MET A 1 33.28 -2.26 -12.10
N SER A 2 32.33 -1.45 -11.66
CA SER A 2 31.38 -1.85 -10.62
C SER A 2 30.52 -2.98 -11.19
N GLN A 3 30.65 -4.17 -10.60
CA GLN A 3 29.77 -5.28 -10.93
C GLN A 3 28.34 -4.86 -10.61
N VAL A 4 27.53 -4.66 -11.64
CA VAL A 4 26.08 -4.54 -11.51
C VAL A 4 25.61 -5.83 -10.81
N PRO A 5 24.91 -5.74 -9.67
CA PRO A 5 24.46 -6.94 -8.96
C PRO A 5 23.60 -7.78 -9.91
N SER A 6 23.97 -9.05 -10.01
CA SER A 6 23.41 -10.05 -10.90
C SER A 6 21.87 -10.04 -10.92
N HIS A 7 21.32 -10.11 -12.14
CA HIS A 7 19.91 -10.22 -12.56
C HIS A 7 18.92 -10.95 -11.60
N PRO A 8 19.27 -12.04 -10.90
CA PRO A 8 18.34 -12.76 -10.02
C PRO A 8 17.84 -11.96 -8.81
N ALA A 9 18.67 -11.07 -8.26
CA ALA A 9 18.29 -10.26 -7.10
C ALA A 9 17.25 -9.18 -7.46
N ILE A 10 17.35 -8.62 -8.68
CA ILE A 10 16.41 -7.63 -9.21
C ILE A 10 15.06 -8.29 -9.50
N GLU A 11 15.05 -9.49 -10.10
CA GLU A 11 13.81 -10.26 -10.31
C GLU A 11 13.12 -10.64 -8.99
N GLN A 12 13.91 -11.06 -7.99
CA GLN A 12 13.37 -11.35 -6.66
C GLN A 12 12.81 -10.10 -5.97
N ALA A 13 13.50 -8.97 -6.10
CA ALA A 13 13.01 -7.68 -5.58
C ALA A 13 11.68 -7.31 -6.26
N ARG A 14 11.58 -7.39 -7.59
CA ARG A 14 10.33 -7.10 -8.32
C ARG A 14 9.19 -8.00 -7.86
N SER A 15 9.41 -9.32 -7.85
CA SER A 15 8.37 -10.26 -7.41
C SER A 15 7.91 -10.01 -5.98
N LYS A 16 8.81 -9.54 -5.09
CA LYS A 16 8.46 -9.18 -3.73
C LYS A 16 7.68 -7.86 -3.67
N THR A 17 8.11 -6.85 -4.42
CA THR A 17 7.41 -5.56 -4.55
C THR A 17 5.98 -5.77 -5.04
N ASP A 18 5.79 -6.51 -6.13
CA ASP A 18 4.48 -6.81 -6.71
C ASP A 18 3.55 -7.52 -5.72
N GLN A 19 4.11 -8.44 -4.90
CA GLN A 19 3.32 -9.13 -3.89
C GLN A 19 2.88 -8.18 -2.78
N VAL A 20 3.80 -7.35 -2.27
CA VAL A 20 3.49 -6.41 -1.19
C VAL A 20 2.51 -5.34 -1.68
N GLN A 21 2.64 -4.87 -2.92
CA GLN A 21 1.70 -3.93 -3.53
C GLN A 21 0.28 -4.50 -3.53
N ARG A 22 0.08 -5.74 -4.02
CA ARG A 22 -1.23 -6.40 -4.00
C ARG A 22 -1.78 -6.57 -2.59
N ASP A 23 -0.93 -6.94 -1.64
CA ASP A 23 -1.33 -7.09 -0.23
C ASP A 23 -1.80 -5.74 0.35
N LEU A 24 -1.14 -4.64 0.00
CA LEU A 24 -1.53 -3.29 0.41
C LEU A 24 -2.82 -2.82 -0.27
N GLU A 25 -3.02 -3.09 -1.56
CA GLU A 25 -4.26 -2.77 -2.26
C GLU A 25 -5.47 -3.47 -1.62
N VAL A 26 -5.33 -4.76 -1.28
CA VAL A 26 -6.37 -5.51 -0.56
C VAL A 26 -6.61 -4.91 0.82
N ALA A 27 -5.55 -4.64 1.58
CA ALA A 27 -5.68 -4.04 2.91
C ALA A 27 -6.33 -2.65 2.87
N SER A 28 -6.00 -1.83 1.86
CA SER A 28 -6.62 -0.52 1.62
C SER A 28 -8.13 -0.67 1.37
N ALA A 29 -8.52 -1.60 0.50
CA ALA A 29 -9.93 -1.87 0.21
C ALA A 29 -10.70 -2.38 1.44
N GLU A 30 -10.13 -3.29 2.22
CA GLU A 30 -10.74 -3.80 3.46
C GLU A 30 -10.89 -2.71 4.53
N LEU A 31 -9.90 -1.83 4.66
CA LEU A 31 -9.96 -0.67 5.55
C LEU A 31 -11.05 0.31 5.12
N GLY A 32 -11.16 0.60 3.82
CA GLY A 32 -12.21 1.46 3.27
C GLY A 32 -13.61 0.89 3.51
N LEU A 33 -13.81 -0.42 3.29
CA LEU A 33 -15.07 -1.10 3.60
C LEU A 33 -15.41 -1.04 5.08
N THR A 34 -14.44 -1.30 5.96
CA THR A 34 -14.63 -1.26 7.41
C THR A 34 -14.93 0.15 7.89
N HIS A 35 -14.16 1.15 7.44
CA HIS A 35 -14.40 2.56 7.75
C HIS A 35 -15.79 3.01 7.30
N GLY A 36 -16.17 2.68 6.06
CA GLY A 36 -17.49 3.00 5.50
C GLY A 36 -18.64 2.33 6.27
N ALA A 37 -18.49 1.07 6.66
CA ALA A 37 -19.47 0.37 7.48
C ALA A 37 -19.62 1.02 8.86
N LEU A 38 -18.52 1.31 9.55
CA LEU A 38 -18.56 1.97 10.86
C LEU A 38 -19.14 3.39 10.76
N GLU A 39 -18.81 4.15 9.71
CA GLU A 39 -19.42 5.45 9.44
C GLU A 39 -20.91 5.35 9.10
N ARG A 40 -21.39 4.28 8.48
CA ARG A 40 -22.82 4.18 8.14
C ARG A 40 -23.67 3.66 9.30
N GLU A 41 -23.16 2.66 10.01
CA GLU A 41 -23.95 1.87 10.96
C GLU A 41 -23.88 2.39 12.40
N LEU A 42 -22.84 3.16 12.77
CA LEU A 42 -22.76 3.73 14.11
C LEU A 42 -23.74 4.91 14.26
N PRO A 43 -24.57 4.93 15.31
CA PRO A 43 -25.38 6.09 15.66
C PRO A 43 -24.55 7.37 15.86
N PRO A 44 -25.05 8.57 15.53
CA PRO A 44 -24.27 9.81 15.67
C PRO A 44 -23.79 10.10 17.10
N ASP A 45 -24.59 9.74 18.10
CA ASP A 45 -24.30 9.92 19.52
C ASP A 45 -23.18 9.01 20.05
N VAL A 46 -22.84 7.93 19.32
CA VAL A 46 -21.69 7.07 19.66
C VAL A 46 -20.41 7.45 18.91
N LYS A 47 -20.50 8.25 17.83
CA LYS A 47 -19.34 8.73 17.05
C LYS A 47 -18.69 9.95 17.68
N GLN A 48 -18.32 9.84 18.94
CA GLN A 48 -17.69 10.90 19.70
C GLN A 48 -16.53 10.36 20.54
N GLY A 49 -15.67 11.27 21.02
CA GLY A 49 -14.48 10.90 21.79
C GLY A 49 -13.59 9.92 21.04
N ASP A 50 -13.24 8.81 21.70
CA ASP A 50 -12.33 7.79 21.17
C ASP A 50 -12.84 7.12 19.90
N VAL A 51 -14.16 6.98 19.74
CA VAL A 51 -14.77 6.39 18.53
C VAL A 51 -14.58 7.31 17.33
N ALA A 52 -14.80 8.62 17.50
CA ALA A 52 -14.55 9.59 16.43
C ALA A 52 -13.06 9.62 16.05
N TRP A 53 -12.18 9.54 17.05
CA TRP A 53 -10.74 9.48 16.81
C TRP A 53 -10.36 8.19 16.05
N ALA A 54 -10.87 7.03 16.45
CA ALA A 54 -10.62 5.77 15.77
C ALA A 54 -11.12 5.77 14.31
N LEU A 55 -12.31 6.33 14.06
CA LEU A 55 -12.84 6.52 12.70
C LEU A 55 -11.93 7.40 11.85
N HIS A 56 -11.46 8.52 12.40
CA HIS A 56 -10.52 9.40 11.73
C HIS A 56 -9.19 8.69 11.43
N GLN A 57 -8.64 7.98 12.41
CA GLN A 57 -7.39 7.25 12.27
C GLN A 57 -7.48 6.14 11.22
N ASN A 58 -8.59 5.39 11.17
CA ASN A 58 -8.85 4.40 10.13
C ASN A 58 -8.79 5.03 8.73
N LYS A 59 -9.44 6.18 8.55
CA LYS A 59 -9.40 6.92 7.28
C LYS A 59 -7.99 7.40 6.91
N VAL A 60 -7.18 7.78 7.91
CA VAL A 60 -5.77 8.16 7.69
C VAL A 60 -4.94 6.94 7.30
N LEU A 61 -5.14 5.81 7.98
CA LEU A 61 -4.47 4.53 7.69
C LEU A 61 -4.78 4.03 6.29
N GLU A 62 -6.05 4.06 5.88
CA GLU A 62 -6.48 3.72 4.52
C GLU A 62 -5.68 4.50 3.47
N ARG A 63 -5.60 5.84 3.60
CA ARG A 63 -4.81 6.68 2.69
C ARG A 63 -3.32 6.33 2.67
N LYS A 64 -2.74 6.01 3.84
CA LYS A 64 -1.32 5.65 3.93
C LYS A 64 -1.03 4.31 3.28
N VAL A 65 -1.93 3.34 3.44
CA VAL A 65 -1.81 2.02 2.81
C VAL A 65 -1.94 2.15 1.29
N GLN A 66 -2.91 2.94 0.83
CA GLN A 66 -3.07 3.24 -0.59
C GLN A 66 -1.82 3.91 -1.18
N GLN A 67 -1.31 4.95 -0.52
CA GLN A 67 -0.10 5.65 -0.95
C GLN A 67 1.11 4.70 -0.98
N ALA A 68 1.25 3.81 0.01
CA ALA A 68 2.34 2.83 0.00
C ALA A 68 2.22 1.83 -1.14
N ALA A 69 1.01 1.47 -1.59
CA ALA A 69 0.83 0.65 -2.79
C ALA A 69 1.28 1.40 -4.06
N GLU A 70 0.91 2.68 -4.19
CA GLU A 70 1.32 3.55 -5.30
C GLU A 70 2.86 3.74 -5.34
N GLU A 71 3.49 3.97 -4.18
CA GLU A 71 4.95 4.08 -4.09
C GLU A 71 5.65 2.76 -4.49
N LEU A 72 5.06 1.60 -4.20
CA LEU A 72 5.60 0.31 -4.66
C LEU A 72 5.42 0.10 -6.16
N GLU A 73 4.36 0.62 -6.77
CA GLU A 73 4.18 0.63 -8.23
C GLU A 73 5.34 1.39 -8.89
N GLU A 74 5.66 2.60 -8.40
CA GLU A 74 6.82 3.39 -8.86
C GLU A 74 8.14 2.61 -8.70
N VAL A 75 8.32 1.90 -7.59
CA VAL A 75 9.51 1.07 -7.37
C VAL A 75 9.57 -0.09 -8.37
N THR A 76 8.45 -0.75 -8.66
CA THR A 76 8.39 -1.80 -9.69
C THR A 76 8.78 -1.25 -11.06
N GLU A 77 8.28 -0.09 -11.47
CA GLU A 77 8.65 0.56 -12.73
C GLU A 77 10.15 0.90 -12.80
N LEU A 78 10.73 1.41 -11.71
CA LEU A 78 12.17 1.68 -11.64
C LEU A 78 13.00 0.39 -11.75
N LEU A 79 12.56 -0.71 -11.15
CA LEU A 79 13.22 -2.01 -11.28
C LEU A 79 13.16 -2.54 -12.72
N GLU A 80 12.08 -2.26 -13.47
CA GLU A 80 11.97 -2.61 -14.89
C GLU A 80 12.93 -1.79 -15.76
N GLN A 81 13.06 -0.48 -15.50
CA GLN A 81 13.99 0.39 -16.22
C GLN A 81 15.45 -0.06 -16.03
N VAL A 82 15.85 -0.37 -14.79
CA VAL A 82 17.21 -0.87 -14.49
C VAL A 82 17.53 -2.17 -15.23
N LYS A 83 16.51 -3.02 -15.45
CA LYS A 83 16.68 -4.26 -16.21
C LYS A 83 16.81 -3.99 -17.72
N GLY A 84 16.08 -3.01 -18.26
CA GLY A 84 16.11 -2.62 -19.68
C GLY A 84 17.40 -1.91 -20.11
N ASP A 85 17.97 -1.08 -19.23
CA ASP A 85 19.22 -0.34 -19.48
C ASP A 85 20.49 -1.20 -19.33
N GLY A 86 20.34 -2.43 -18.84
CA GLY A 86 21.42 -3.41 -18.69
C GLY A 86 21.57 -4.42 -19.83
N ALA A 87 20.81 -4.26 -20.93
CA ALA A 87 20.80 -5.15 -22.10
C ALA A 87 21.66 -4.62 -23.27
#